data_AF-A0A1I7Z023-F1
#
_entry.id   AF-A0A1I7Z023-F1
#
_cell.length_a   1.000
_cell.length_b   1.000
_cell.length_c   1.000
_cell.angle_alpha   90.00
_cell.angle_beta   90.00
_cell.angle_gamma   90.00
#
_symmetry.space_group_name_H-M   'P 1'
#
loop_
_entity.id
_entity.type
_entity.pdbx_description
1 polymer ?
#
loop_
_entity_poly.entity_id
_entity_poly.type
_entity_poly.pdbx_seq_one_letter_code
_entity_poly.pdbx_strand_id
1 'polypeptide(L)'
;MGLNKVWIIPLCSFLFSAAAFISSYCIAVYLHHVTKFLPYISDNGTLPPESCIFGQLLNLAALFLACTVYLRHRQIVEFYWHRFKQVGRWRSISCVLLWIG
;
A
#
# COMPACT_ATOMS: atom_id res chain seq x y z
N MET A 1 23.56 6.24 7.85
CA MET A 1 23.23 7.31 6.88
C MET A 1 22.12 6.95 5.87
N GLY A 2 21.54 5.74 5.88
CA GLY A 2 20.53 5.31 4.88
C GLY A 2 19.03 5.51 5.23
N LEU A 3 18.69 6.08 6.39
CA LEU A 3 17.28 6.13 6.87
C LEU A 3 16.53 7.46 6.63
N ASN A 4 17.17 8.46 6.00
CA ASN A 4 16.59 9.82 5.91
C ASN A 4 15.35 9.94 5.00
N LYS A 5 15.10 8.94 4.14
CA LYS A 5 14.04 8.98 3.11
C LYS A 5 13.08 7.79 3.16
N VAL A 6 12.99 7.09 4.30
CA VAL A 6 12.09 5.94 4.46
C VAL A 6 10.61 6.30 4.30
N TRP A 7 10.25 7.56 4.51
CA TRP A 7 8.90 8.09 4.30
C TRP A 7 8.45 8.09 2.83
N ILE A 8 9.35 7.93 1.86
CA ILE A 8 9.00 7.85 0.43
C ILE A 8 8.21 6.56 0.14
N ILE A 9 8.50 5.47 0.86
CA ILE A 9 7.90 4.16 0.60
C ILE A 9 6.38 4.15 0.89
N PRO A 10 5.88 4.63 2.05
CA PRO A 10 4.43 4.76 2.26
C PRO A 10 3.78 5.78 1.30
N LEU A 11 4.51 6.83 0.92
CA LEU A 11 4.01 7.80 -0.06
C LEU A 11 3.81 7.14 -1.44
N CYS A 12 4.75 6.30 -1.88
CA CYS A 12 4.61 5.52 -3.11
C CYS A 12 3.39 4.60 -3.05
N SER A 13 3.18 3.89 -1.94
CA SER A 13 1.98 3.05 -1.76
C SER A 13 0.69 3.87 -1.95
N PHE A 14 0.59 5.04 -1.31
CA PHE A 14 -0.55 5.94 -1.46
C PHE A 14 -0.73 6.43 -2.92
N LEU A 15 0.35 6.84 -3.58
CA LEU A 15 0.31 7.34 -4.95
C LEU A 15 -0.13 6.25 -5.93
N PHE A 16 0.37 5.01 -5.79
CA PHE A 16 -0.03 3.89 -6.64
C PHE A 16 -1.49 3.47 -6.40
N SER A 17 -1.97 3.47 -5.15
CA SER A 17 -3.38 3.23 -4.85
C SER A 17 -4.28 4.32 -5.46
N ALA A 18 -3.93 5.60 -5.29
CA ALA A 18 -4.67 6.71 -5.88
C ALA A 18 -4.66 6.65 -7.42
N ALA A 19 -3.50 6.38 -8.01
CA ALA A 19 -3.37 6.18 -9.44
C ALA A 19 -4.26 5.02 -9.93
N ALA A 20 -4.32 3.90 -9.22
CA ALA A 20 -5.19 2.77 -9.58
C ALA A 20 -6.65 3.21 -9.72
N PHE A 21 -7.19 3.89 -8.71
CA PHE A 21 -8.58 4.37 -8.73
C PHE A 21 -8.84 5.38 -9.84
N ILE A 22 -7.95 6.36 -10.00
CA ILE A 22 -8.12 7.43 -10.99
C ILE A 22 -8.01 6.86 -12.41
N SER A 23 -6.97 6.07 -12.70
CA SER A 23 -6.75 5.54 -14.05
C SER A 23 -7.85 4.59 -14.46
N SER A 24 -8.28 3.70 -13.56
CA SER A 24 -9.37 2.75 -13.83
C SER A 24 -10.68 3.47 -14.12
N TYR A 25 -11.03 4.50 -13.34
CA TYR A 25 -12.20 5.33 -13.59
C TYR A 25 -12.15 6.07 -14.93
N CYS A 26 -11.01 6.74 -15.22
CA CYS A 26 -10.86 7.47 -16.48
C CYS A 26 -11.03 6.57 -17.70
N ILE A 27 -10.46 5.35 -17.67
CA ILE A 27 -10.57 4.39 -18.76
C ILE A 27 -12.01 3.86 -18.88
N ALA A 28 -12.64 3.49 -17.77
CA ALA A 28 -14.02 2.98 -17.75
C ALA A 28 -15.02 4.01 -18.30
N VAL A 29 -14.84 5.29 -17.95
CA VAL A 29 -15.66 6.39 -18.47
C VAL A 29 -15.40 6.64 -19.97
N TYR A 30 -14.14 6.57 -20.40
CA TYR A 30 -13.77 6.75 -21.81
C TYR A 30 -14.34 5.65 -22.70
N LEU A 31 -14.37 4.40 -22.21
CA LEU A 31 -14.93 3.25 -22.92
C LEU A 31 -16.45 3.08 -22.74
N HIS A 32 -17.11 4.00 -22.04
CA HIS A 32 -18.55 3.92 -21.73
C HIS A 32 -18.98 2.67 -20.95
N HIS A 33 -18.06 2.04 -20.20
CA HIS A 33 -18.35 0.87 -19.37
C HIS A 33 -19.13 1.24 -18.10
N VAL A 34 -19.02 2.48 -17.63
CA VAL A 34 -19.70 2.96 -16.42
C VAL A 34 -20.37 4.31 -16.65
N THR A 35 -21.38 4.60 -15.84
CA THR A 35 -22.05 5.91 -15.85
C THR A 35 -21.09 6.99 -15.35
N LYS A 36 -21.18 8.20 -15.93
CA LYS A 36 -20.31 9.33 -15.56
C LYS A 36 -20.59 9.91 -14.17
N PHE A 37 -21.73 9.55 -13.58
CA PHE A 37 -22.21 10.12 -12.33
C PHE A 37 -21.97 9.14 -11.18
N LEU A 38 -20.74 9.17 -10.62
CA LEU A 38 -20.32 8.41 -9.44
C LEU A 38 -20.66 6.90 -9.50
N PRO A 39 -20.06 6.16 -10.44
CA PRO A 39 -20.23 4.71 -10.49
C PRO A 39 -19.58 4.04 -9.27
N TYR A 40 -20.01 2.83 -8.95
CA TYR A 40 -19.39 2.06 -7.88
C TYR A 40 -17.96 1.69 -8.28
N ILE A 41 -17.03 1.76 -7.32
CA ILE A 41 -15.61 1.41 -7.53
C ILE A 41 -15.47 -0.02 -8.07
N SER A 42 -16.33 -0.94 -7.63
CA SER A 42 -16.35 -2.33 -8.10
C SER A 42 -16.65 -2.44 -9.59
N ASP A 43 -17.44 -1.55 -10.16
CA ASP A 43 -17.87 -1.62 -11.56
C ASP A 43 -16.69 -1.36 -12.50
N ASN A 44 -15.78 -0.45 -12.11
CA ASN A 44 -14.55 -0.15 -12.83
C ASN A 44 -13.54 -1.33 -12.84
N GLY A 45 -13.75 -2.33 -11.99
CA GLY A 45 -12.88 -3.51 -11.87
C GLY A 45 -13.35 -4.72 -12.69
N THR A 46 -14.41 -4.60 -13.48
CA THR A 46 -15.07 -5.76 -14.11
C THR A 46 -14.54 -6.09 -15.49
N LEU A 47 -14.24 -5.07 -16.32
CA LEU A 47 -13.93 -5.25 -17.73
C LEU A 47 -12.46 -4.91 -18.04
N PRO A 48 -11.81 -5.66 -18.95
CA PRO A 48 -10.54 -5.24 -19.51
C PRO A 48 -10.76 -4.06 -20.48
N PRO A 49 -9.79 -3.13 -20.61
CA PRO A 49 -8.45 -3.15 -20.02
C PRO A 49 -8.32 -2.51 -18.62
N GLU A 50 -9.33 -1.80 -18.12
CA GLU A 50 -9.24 -1.05 -16.86
C GLU A 50 -9.04 -1.94 -15.63
N SER A 51 -9.65 -3.12 -15.60
CA SER A 51 -9.51 -4.08 -14.49
C SER A 51 -8.08 -4.60 -14.38
N CYS A 52 -7.43 -4.89 -15.51
CA CYS A 52 -6.04 -5.31 -15.57
C CYS A 52 -5.10 -4.21 -15.06
N ILE A 53 -5.29 -2.97 -15.50
CA ILE A 53 -4.44 -1.84 -15.10
C ILE A 53 -4.64 -1.52 -13.61
N PHE A 54 -5.90 -1.54 -13.14
CA PHE A 54 -6.24 -1.39 -11.74
C PHE A 54 -5.52 -2.43 -10.87
N GLY A 55 -5.61 -3.71 -11.26
CA GLY A 55 -4.95 -4.81 -10.55
C GLY A 55 -3.43 -4.65 -10.50
N GLN A 56 -2.79 -4.26 -11.61
CA GLN A 56 -1.34 -4.06 -11.63
C GLN A 56 -0.89 -2.91 -10.72
N LEU A 57 -1.61 -1.78 -10.74
CA LEU A 57 -1.30 -0.64 -9.89
C LEU A 57 -1.55 -0.95 -8.40
N LEU A 58 -2.62 -1.70 -8.07
CA LEU A 58 -2.86 -2.16 -6.70
C LEU A 58 -1.82 -3.17 -6.22
N ASN A 59 -1.37 -4.10 -7.07
CA ASN A 59 -0.29 -5.02 -6.71
C ASN A 59 1.00 -4.27 -6.37
N LEU A 60 1.31 -3.23 -7.15
CA LEU A 60 2.46 -2.38 -6.89
C LEU A 60 2.29 -1.56 -5.60
N ALA A 61 1.09 -1.02 -5.35
CA ALA A 61 0.76 -0.34 -4.10
C ALA A 61 0.90 -1.26 -2.88
N ALA A 62 0.45 -2.52 -3.00
CA ALA A 62 0.54 -3.55 -1.97
C ALA A 62 2.00 -3.94 -1.68
N LEU A 63 2.85 -4.00 -2.71
CA LEU A 63 4.29 -4.22 -2.54
C LEU A 63 4.92 -3.09 -1.69
N PHE A 64 4.63 -1.83 -2.01
CA PHE A 64 5.14 -0.70 -1.21
C PHE A 64 4.55 -0.67 0.20
N LEU A 65 3.29 -1.10 0.38
CA LEU A 65 2.68 -1.24 1.69
C LEU A 65 3.40 -2.30 2.52
N ALA A 66 3.66 -3.49 1.97
CA ALA A 66 4.40 -4.54 2.64
C ALA A 66 5.81 -4.08 3.05
N CYS A 67 6.50 -3.37 2.16
CA CYS A 67 7.78 -2.74 2.50
C CYS A 67 7.65 -1.73 3.66
N THR A 68 6.58 -0.95 3.70
CA THR A 68 6.30 0.02 4.78
C THR A 68 6.12 -0.69 6.12
N VAL A 69 5.28 -1.74 6.17
CA VAL A 69 5.04 -2.52 7.39
C VAL A 69 6.34 -3.14 7.90
N TYR A 70 7.13 -3.73 7.00
CA TYR A 70 8.44 -4.29 7.33
C TYR A 70 9.41 -3.25 7.90
N LEU A 71 9.52 -2.09 7.26
CA LEU A 71 10.40 -1.02 7.73
C LEU A 71 9.94 -0.47 9.08
N ARG A 72 8.62 -0.39 9.30
CA ARG A 72 8.08 0.02 10.59
C ARG A 72 8.41 -0.98 11.69
N HIS A 73 8.27 -2.27 11.43
CA HIS A 73 8.69 -3.33 12.34
C HIS A 73 10.17 -3.20 12.70
N ARG A 74 11.05 -3.04 11.69
CA ARG A 74 12.49 -2.85 11.89
C ARG A 74 12.78 -1.59 12.73
N GLN A 75 12.16 -0.45 12.42
CA GLN A 75 12.33 0.79 13.19
C GLN A 75 11.99 0.61 14.67
N ILE A 76 10.90 -0.10 14.98
CA ILE A 76 10.50 -0.40 16.36
C ILE A 76 11.56 -1.28 17.03
N VAL A 77 11.99 -2.36 16.38
CA VAL A 77 13.00 -3.28 16.94
C VAL A 77 14.30 -2.55 17.23
N GLU A 78 14.81 -1.74 16.30
CA GLU A 78 16.04 -0.95 16.47
C GLU A 78 15.89 0.09 17.59
N PHE A 79 14.75 0.77 17.67
CA PHE A 79 14.47 1.77 18.71
C PHE A 79 14.54 1.16 20.12
N TYR A 80 13.88 0.03 20.35
CA TYR A 80 13.89 -0.64 21.65
C TYR A 80 15.24 -1.28 21.97
N TRP A 81 15.92 -1.83 20.96
CA TRP A 81 17.26 -2.39 21.12
C TRP A 81 18.27 -1.35 21.59
N HIS A 82 18.32 -0.20 20.90
CA HIS A 82 19.29 0.85 21.21
C HIS A 82 18.95 1.65 22.48
N ARG A 83 17.67 1.93 22.74
CA ARG A 83 17.27 2.81 23.86
C ARG A 83 17.10 2.09 25.18
N PHE A 84 16.61 0.84 25.16
CA PHE A 84 16.22 0.13 26.38
C PHE A 84 16.99 -1.18 26.61
N LYS A 85 17.76 -1.69 25.62
CA LYS A 85 18.43 -3.01 25.67
C LYS A 85 17.53 -4.14 26.21
N GLN A 86 16.22 -4.02 26.00
CA GLN A 86 15.21 -4.87 26.63
C GLN A 86 14.56 -5.76 25.60
N VAL A 87 14.77 -7.07 25.71
CA VAL A 87 14.01 -8.07 24.94
C VAL A 87 12.78 -8.44 25.78
N GLY A 88 11.59 -8.14 25.26
CA GLY A 88 10.34 -8.35 26.00
C GLY A 88 9.18 -8.75 25.09
N ARG A 89 8.00 -8.91 25.70
CA ARG A 89 6.76 -9.36 25.04
C ARG A 89 6.37 -8.49 23.83
N TRP A 90 6.77 -7.21 23.82
CA TRP A 90 6.61 -6.27 22.72
C TRP A 90 7.20 -6.77 21.39
N ARG A 91 8.29 -7.56 21.42
CA ARG A 91 8.92 -8.07 20.19
C ARG A 91 8.03 -9.11 19.51
N SER A 92 7.39 -9.97 20.29
CA SER A 92 6.43 -10.96 19.78
C SER A 92 5.20 -10.25 19.21
N ILE A 93 4.69 -9.23 19.90
CA ILE A 93 3.57 -8.40 19.41
C ILE A 93 3.93 -7.72 18.08
N SER A 94 5.11 -7.09 18.00
CA SER A 94 5.58 -6.44 16.76
C SER A 94 5.76 -7.43 15.61
N CYS A 95 6.15 -8.68 15.90
CA CYS A 95 6.26 -9.74 14.89
C CYS A 95 4.89 -10.19 14.40
N VAL A 96 3.91 -10.34 15.30
CA VAL A 96 2.52 -10.65 14.93
C VAL A 96 1.94 -9.53 14.05
N LEU A 97 2.14 -8.26 14.44
CA LEU A 97 1.69 -7.11 13.64
C LEU A 97 2.31 -7.09 12.23
N LEU A 98 3.59 -7.46 12.10
CA LEU A 98 4.25 -7.57 10.79
C LEU A 98 3.55 -8.57 9.86
N TRP A 99 3.10 -9.71 10.39
CA TRP A 99 2.43 -10.75 9.60
C TRP A 99 0.98 -10.42 9.28
N ILE A 100 0.31 -9.66 10.15
CA ILE A 100 -1.07 -9.20 9.92
C ILE A 100 -1.10 -8.08 8.87
N GLY A 101 -0.06 -7.23 8.83
CA GLY A 101 -0.03 -6.01 8.03
C GLY A 101 -0.42 -4.80 8.85
#